data_AF-A0A0S7YIW6-F1
#
_entry.id   AF-A0A0S7YIW6-F1
#
_cell.length_a   1.000
_cell.length_b   1.000
_cell.length_c   1.000
_cell.angle_alpha   90.00
_cell.angle_beta   90.00
_cell.angle_gamma   90.00
#
_symmetry.space_group_name_H-M   'P 1'
#
loop_
_entity.id
_entity.type
_entity.pdbx_description
1 polymer ?
#
loop_
_entity_poly.entity_id
_entity_poly.type
_entity_poly.pdbx_seq_one_letter_code
_entity_poly.pdbx_strand_id
1 'polypeptide(L)'
;MTKGRYAGNATYLPQLQEFESLIEQFRDEIETQYDALLLISKHFFPTDETLSYRFKFVAHDEEKNYLIIRYFARTMNHPLYAGYQIQFVFDIHSKKLLHIYTDEVALE
;
A
#
# COMPACT_ATOMS: atom_id res chain seq x y z
N MET A 1 -1.06 -6.31 10.85
CA MET A 1 -1.34 -6.39 9.40
C MET A 1 -2.69 -7.07 9.24
N THR A 2 -3.50 -6.68 8.25
CA THR A 2 -4.89 -7.12 8.13
C THR A 2 -5.24 -7.41 6.68
N LYS A 3 -5.93 -8.53 6.39
CA LYS A 3 -6.50 -8.80 5.06
C LYS A 3 -7.75 -7.93 4.85
N GLY A 4 -7.85 -7.27 3.70
CA GLY A 4 -8.90 -6.33 3.34
C GLY A 4 -8.35 -4.94 3.02
N ARG A 5 -9.25 -3.94 3.02
CA ARG A 5 -8.94 -2.56 2.68
C ARG A 5 -9.06 -1.65 3.89
N TYR A 6 -8.35 -0.53 3.86
CA TYR A 6 -8.61 0.55 4.81
C TYR A 6 -10.08 1.01 4.69
N ALA A 7 -10.80 0.99 5.82
CA ALA A 7 -12.26 1.23 5.87
C ALA A 7 -12.65 2.65 6.32
N GLY A 8 -11.69 3.56 6.50
CA GLY A 8 -11.96 4.95 6.87
C GLY A 8 -12.29 5.85 5.67
N ASN A 9 -12.47 7.13 5.96
CA ASN A 9 -12.88 8.15 5.00
C ASN A 9 -11.64 8.77 4.34
N ALA A 10 -10.99 7.99 3.47
CA ALA A 10 -9.80 8.44 2.76
C ALA A 10 -10.15 9.07 1.41
N THR A 11 -9.70 10.31 1.20
CA THR A 11 -9.80 11.02 -0.08
C THR A 11 -8.50 10.88 -0.86
N TYR A 12 -8.60 10.53 -2.15
CA TYR A 12 -7.43 10.49 -3.04
C TYR A 12 -6.75 11.86 -3.13
N LEU A 13 -5.44 11.89 -3.01
CA LEU A 13 -4.62 13.08 -3.22
C LEU A 13 -4.05 13.06 -4.65
N PRO A 14 -4.66 13.78 -5.61
CA PRO A 14 -4.19 13.80 -7.00
C PRO A 14 -2.84 14.53 -7.15
N GLN A 15 -2.51 15.43 -6.24
CA GLN A 15 -1.25 16.17 -6.22
C GLN A 15 -0.64 16.08 -4.83
N LEU A 16 0.67 15.85 -4.78
CA LEU A 16 1.40 15.60 -3.54
C LEU A 16 1.63 16.87 -2.70
N GLN A 17 1.16 18.04 -3.13
CA GLN A 17 1.71 19.35 -2.71
C GLN A 17 1.83 19.58 -1.20
N GLU A 18 0.79 19.34 -0.40
CA GLU A 18 0.86 19.62 1.04
C GLU A 18 1.76 18.64 1.81
N PHE A 19 1.86 17.40 1.32
CA PHE A 19 2.55 16.30 2.02
C PHE A 19 3.72 15.73 1.21
N GLU A 20 4.23 16.44 0.21
CA GLU A 20 5.11 15.89 -0.82
C GLU A 20 6.36 15.25 -0.21
N SER A 21 7.09 16.02 0.59
CA SER A 21 8.29 15.54 1.27
C SER A 21 8.01 14.39 2.25
N LEU A 22 6.83 14.39 2.88
CA LEU A 22 6.44 13.31 3.81
C LEU A 22 6.10 12.02 3.05
N ILE A 23 5.40 12.14 1.93
CA ILE A 23 5.06 11.02 1.06
C ILE A 23 6.33 10.42 0.47
N GLU A 24 7.24 11.24 -0.06
CA GLU A 24 8.54 10.79 -0.56
C GLU A 24 9.33 10.05 0.52
N GLN A 25 9.42 10.62 1.74
CA GLN A 25 10.07 9.96 2.87
C GLN A 25 9.50 8.56 3.13
N PHE A 26 8.19 8.42 3.24
CA PHE A 26 7.57 7.11 3.49
C PHE A 26 7.72 6.15 2.32
N ARG A 27 7.68 6.65 1.09
CA ARG A 27 7.90 5.82 -0.11
C ARG A 27 9.32 5.28 -0.13
N ASP A 28 10.32 6.10 0.16
CA ASP A 28 11.71 5.66 0.24
C ASP A 28 11.90 4.59 1.32
N GLU A 29 11.30 4.78 2.51
CA GLU A 29 11.33 3.78 3.59
C GLU A 29 10.69 2.45 3.19
N ILE A 30 9.61 2.47 2.40
CA ILE A 30 8.94 1.27 1.89
C ILE A 30 9.76 0.60 0.78
N GLU A 31 10.21 1.39 -0.20
CA GLU A 31 10.86 0.90 -1.43
C GLU A 31 12.28 0.39 -1.16
N THR A 32 12.97 0.93 -0.16
CA THR A 32 14.25 0.39 0.32
C THR A 32 14.11 -0.97 1.02
N GLN A 33 12.92 -1.31 1.49
CA GLN A 33 12.61 -2.59 2.14
C GLN A 33 11.81 -3.51 1.22
N TYR A 34 12.26 -3.67 -0.02
CA TYR A 34 11.57 -4.49 -1.02
C TYR A 34 11.28 -5.92 -0.55
N ASP A 35 12.19 -6.53 0.20
CA ASP A 35 11.98 -7.87 0.77
C ASP A 35 10.80 -7.91 1.75
N ALA A 36 10.56 -6.83 2.49
CA ALA A 36 9.41 -6.73 3.38
C ALA A 36 8.09 -6.69 2.60
N LEU A 37 8.04 -6.02 1.45
CA LEU A 37 6.87 -6.03 0.56
C LEU A 37 6.54 -7.46 0.09
N LEU A 38 7.57 -8.22 -0.28
CA LEU A 38 7.41 -9.62 -0.67
C LEU A 38 6.88 -10.48 0.49
N LEU A 39 7.43 -10.31 1.69
CA LEU A 39 7.00 -11.03 2.89
C LEU A 39 5.55 -10.70 3.27
N ILE A 40 5.14 -9.43 3.17
CA ILE A 40 3.76 -9.01 3.43
C ILE A 40 2.80 -9.74 2.47
N SER A 41 3.07 -9.73 1.17
CA SER A 41 2.20 -10.41 0.20
C SER A 41 2.15 -11.91 0.45
N LYS A 42 3.29 -12.57 0.65
CA LYS A 42 3.37 -14.01 0.88
C LYS A 42 2.75 -14.46 2.20
N HIS A 43 2.69 -13.58 3.20
CA HIS A 43 2.02 -13.88 4.46
C HIS A 43 0.51 -14.06 4.29
N PHE A 44 -0.12 -13.29 3.41
CA PHE A 44 -1.57 -13.32 3.19
C PHE A 44 -2.02 -14.13 1.98
N PHE A 45 -1.15 -14.27 0.98
CA PHE A 45 -1.45 -14.93 -0.28
C PHE A 45 -0.34 -15.95 -0.58
N PRO A 46 -0.64 -17.25 -0.48
CA PRO A 46 0.31 -18.28 -0.87
C PRO A 46 0.46 -18.24 -2.39
N THR A 47 1.50 -17.54 -2.87
CA THR A 47 1.83 -17.45 -4.29
C THR A 47 3.30 -17.77 -4.49
N ASP A 48 3.57 -18.63 -5.47
CA ASP A 48 4.92 -18.94 -5.96
C ASP A 48 5.35 -17.99 -7.08
N GLU A 49 4.51 -17.02 -7.45
CA GLU A 49 4.79 -16.09 -8.53
C GLU A 49 5.75 -14.98 -8.13
N THR A 50 6.52 -14.51 -9.12
CA THR A 50 7.30 -13.29 -9.01
C THR A 50 6.37 -12.08 -8.99
N LEU A 51 6.41 -11.32 -7.88
CA LEU A 51 5.63 -10.10 -7.72
C LEU A 51 6.45 -8.87 -8.11
N SER A 52 5.85 -7.98 -8.90
CA SER A 52 6.40 -6.66 -9.21
C SER A 52 5.58 -5.58 -8.51
N TYR A 53 6.21 -4.86 -7.59
CA TYR A 53 5.55 -3.80 -6.82
C TYR A 53 5.65 -2.47 -7.56
N ARG A 54 4.52 -1.75 -7.62
CA ARG A 54 4.46 -0.40 -8.16
C ARG A 54 3.64 0.49 -7.26
N PHE A 55 4.15 1.68 -6.97
CA PHE A 55 3.36 2.73 -6.35
C PHE A 55 2.13 3.04 -7.21
N LYS A 56 0.97 3.21 -6.57
CA LYS A 56 -0.29 3.55 -7.24
C LYS A 56 -0.72 4.97 -6.93
N PHE A 57 -0.96 5.25 -5.65
CA PHE A 57 -1.43 6.56 -5.20
C PHE A 57 -1.31 6.74 -3.69
N VAL A 58 -1.53 7.97 -3.24
CA VAL A 58 -1.74 8.33 -1.84
C VAL A 58 -3.17 8.82 -1.61
N ALA A 59 -3.72 8.51 -0.45
CA ALA A 59 -4.97 9.08 0.03
C ALA A 59 -4.78 9.66 1.45
N HIS A 60 -5.60 10.64 1.82
CA HIS A 60 -5.58 11.29 3.12
C HIS A 60 -6.93 11.08 3.82
N ASP A 61 -6.88 10.60 5.05
CA ASP A 61 -8.02 10.58 5.96
C ASP A 61 -7.85 11.74 6.95
N GLU A 62 -8.51 12.85 6.66
CA GLU A 62 -8.38 14.11 7.39
C GLU A 62 -8.92 14.00 8.83
N GLU A 63 -9.99 13.23 9.04
CA GLU A 63 -10.59 13.03 10.36
C GLU A 63 -9.59 12.39 11.35
N LYS A 64 -8.72 11.51 10.83
CA LYS A 64 -7.73 10.79 11.62
C LYS A 64 -6.30 11.31 11.45
N ASN A 65 -6.09 12.27 10.55
CA ASN A 65 -4.76 12.74 10.14
C ASN A 65 -3.85 11.60 9.67
N TYR A 66 -4.39 10.71 8.83
CA TYR A 66 -3.65 9.56 8.30
C TYR A 66 -3.33 9.71 6.82
N LEU A 67 -2.09 9.36 6.44
CA LEU A 67 -1.70 9.16 5.06
C LEU A 67 -1.72 7.67 4.72
N ILE A 68 -2.42 7.34 3.65
CA ILE A 68 -2.55 5.98 3.13
C ILE A 68 -1.78 5.89 1.82
N ILE A 69 -0.65 5.20 1.83
CA ILE A 69 0.18 4.96 0.65
C ILE A 69 -0.16 3.59 0.08
N ARG A 70 -0.60 3.56 -1.18
CA ARG A 70 -1.01 2.32 -1.86
C ARG A 70 0.04 1.87 -2.88
N TYR A 71 0.41 0.60 -2.77
CA TYR A 71 1.17 -0.15 -3.76
C TYR A 71 0.31 -1.23 -4.40
N PHE A 72 0.69 -1.64 -5.60
CA PHE A 72 0.14 -2.79 -6.30
C PHE A 72 1.25 -3.77 -6.63
N ALA A 73 1.12 -4.99 -6.12
CA ALA A 73 1.95 -6.13 -6.41
C ALA A 73 1.34 -6.88 -7.59
N ARG A 74 1.85 -6.64 -8.80
CA ARG A 74 1.38 -7.34 -10.00
C ARG A 74 1.86 -8.78 -10.00
N THR A 75 0.93 -9.69 -10.30
CA THR A 75 1.20 -11.10 -10.61
C THR A 75 1.10 -11.28 -12.13
N MET A 76 1.87 -12.19 -12.72
CA MET A 76 1.97 -12.29 -14.18
C MET A 76 1.12 -13.43 -14.75
N ASN A 77 0.95 -14.51 -13.99
CA ASN A 77 0.40 -15.77 -14.49
C ASN A 77 -0.78 -16.30 -13.67
N HIS A 78 -1.30 -15.54 -12.70
CA HIS A 78 -2.39 -16.03 -11.86
C HIS A 78 -3.69 -16.05 -12.66
N PRO A 79 -4.44 -17.17 -12.67
CA PRO A 79 -5.64 -17.33 -13.52
C PRO A 79 -6.85 -16.49 -13.10
N LEU A 80 -6.79 -15.77 -11.98
CA LEU A 80 -7.95 -15.14 -11.33
C LEU A 80 -7.67 -13.72 -10.82
N TYR A 81 -6.43 -13.44 -10.45
CA TYR A 81 -6.05 -12.18 -9.83
C TYR A 81 -5.03 -11.45 -10.72
N ALA A 82 -5.22 -10.14 -10.89
CA ALA A 82 -4.25 -9.27 -11.52
C ALA A 82 -3.06 -9.00 -10.59
N GLY A 83 -3.27 -9.18 -9.29
CA GLY A 83 -2.26 -8.98 -8.26
C GLY A 83 -2.87 -8.70 -6.89
N TYR A 84 -2.08 -8.10 -6.03
CA TYR A 84 -2.46 -7.73 -4.67
C TYR A 84 -2.24 -6.25 -4.48
N GLN A 85 -3.12 -5.59 -3.74
CA GLN A 85 -2.85 -4.23 -3.28
C GLN A 85 -2.34 -4.26 -1.85
N ILE A 86 -1.43 -3.35 -1.53
CA ILE A 86 -0.96 -3.12 -0.17
C ILE A 86 -1.18 -1.66 0.17
N GLN A 87 -1.78 -1.39 1.32
CA GLN A 87 -2.00 -0.05 1.84
C GLN A 87 -1.24 0.12 3.15
N PHE A 88 -0.32 1.06 3.18
CA PHE A 88 0.40 1.47 4.38
C PHE A 88 -0.29 2.70 4.96
N VAL A 89 -0.73 2.61 6.21
CA VAL A 89 -1.40 3.71 6.91
C VAL A 89 -0.43 4.31 7.91
N PHE A 90 -0.04 5.54 7.66
CA PHE A 90 0.85 6.33 8.51
C PHE A 90 0.07 7.41 9.24
N ASP A 91 0.44 7.66 10.48
CA ASP A 91 0.05 8.86 11.22
C ASP A 91 0.91 10.04 10.78
N ILE A 92 0.30 11.15 10.37
CA ILE A 92 1.03 12.31 9.85
C ILE A 92 1.92 12.96 10.92
N HIS A 93 1.41 13.08 12.15
CA HIS A 93 2.08 13.82 13.21
C HIS A 93 3.28 13.06 13.79
N SER A 94 3.07 11.79 14.15
CA SER A 94 4.11 10.93 14.71
C SER A 94 5.00 10.29 13.64
N LYS A 95 4.59 10.35 12.37
CA LYS A 95 5.26 9.73 11.22
C LYS A 95 5.42 8.22 11.34
N LYS A 96 4.57 7.57 12.12
CA LYS A 96 4.65 6.13 12.39
C LYS A 96 3.71 5.35 11.49
N LEU A 97 4.20 4.21 11.01
CA LEU A 97 3.35 3.20 10.40
C LEU A 97 2.42 2.60 11.47
N LEU A 98 1.11 2.76 11.28
CA LEU A 98 0.09 2.25 12.18
C LEU A 98 -0.41 0.88 11.73
N HIS A 99 -0.74 0.77 10.45
CA HIS A 99 -1.39 -0.42 9.90
C HIS A 99 -0.92 -0.72 8.49
N ILE A 100 -0.92 -2.00 8.16
CA ILE A 100 -0.77 -2.50 6.78
C ILE A 100 -2.02 -3.30 6.47
N TYR A 101 -2.69 -2.92 5.39
CA TYR A 101 -3.83 -3.64 4.81
C TYR A 101 -3.41 -4.25 3.49
N THR A 102 -3.93 -5.43 3.17
CA THR A 102 -3.63 -6.08 1.90
C THR A 102 -4.85 -6.84 1.37
N ASP A 103 -5.05 -6.81 0.06
CA ASP A 103 -6.25 -7.37 -0.57
C ASP A 103 -5.96 -7.90 -1.97
N GLU A 104 -6.74 -8.88 -2.39
CA GLU A 104 -6.71 -9.43 -3.75
C GLU A 104 -7.35 -8.45 -4.74
N VAL A 105 -6.76 -8.35 -5.92
CA VAL A 105 -7.32 -7.59 -7.05
C VAL A 105 -7.57 -8.59 -8.18
N ALA A 106 -8.84 -8.79 -8.53
CA ALA A 106 -9.25 -9.69 -9.61
C ALA A 106 -8.74 -9.21 -10.98
N LEU A 107 -8.60 -10.14 -11.92
CA LEU A 107 -8.51 -9.79 -13.34
C LEU A 107 -9.86 -9.19 -13.78
N GLU A 108 -9.82 -8.09 -14.54
CA GLU A 108 -10.99 -7.46 -15.17
C GLU A 108 -11.50 -8.27 -16.36
#